data_AF-A0A2N2ZUD4-F1
#
_entry.id   AF-A0A2N2ZUD4-F1
#
_cell.length_a   1.000
_cell.length_b   1.000
_cell.length_c   1.000
_cell.angle_alpha   90.00
_cell.angle_beta   90.00
_cell.angle_gamma   90.00
#
_symmetry.space_group_name_H-M   'P 1'
#
loop_
_entity.id
_entity.type
_entity.pdbx_description
1 polymer ?
#
loop_
_entity_poly.entity_id
_entity_poly.type
_entity_poly.pdbx_seq_one_letter_code
_entity_poly.pdbx_strand_id
1 'polypeptide(L)'
;MNIKESLDKIERNLSKLNYKSSYVSTQNSELNYTAKNLVTLKDAVNDLSDIDFIRPQINTLKSSALFKNYKDEDAFISTENGKINSTVEELRIGLTFLLNYYNSAITGGDNVIEIKLPDTNSFDELSKVSNDLKKAIEFPILDSNTGGNVEILTAENGSIWIIISVGTIAAVNLIASICWAAAVIRKKMAEANIFEAHAKTLDLKNEALTALVDAQKKQLQNIVQAEAEAIASKHYDIKDPETIGRLKLSLQTTADLIDRGAKILPNSKEEEIIKAFPDYSKLALIESSIKQITAGNK
;
A
#
# COMPACT_ATOMS: atom_id res chain seq x y z
N MET A 1 -14.48 -5.23 -0.88
CA MET A 1 -13.09 -5.40 -1.34
C MET A 1 -12.78 -4.24 -2.26
N ASN A 2 -11.66 -3.54 -2.07
CA ASN A 2 -11.31 -2.44 -2.98
C ASN A 2 -10.78 -2.99 -4.32
N ILE A 3 -10.67 -2.14 -5.34
CA ILE A 3 -10.26 -2.56 -6.69
C ILE A 3 -8.83 -3.13 -6.69
N LYS A 4 -7.92 -2.54 -5.90
CA LYS A 4 -6.53 -2.97 -5.77
C LYS A 4 -6.39 -4.38 -5.15
N GLU A 5 -7.06 -4.64 -4.04
CA GLU A 5 -7.14 -5.97 -3.41
C GLU A 5 -7.70 -7.02 -4.36
N SER A 6 -8.68 -6.63 -5.19
CA SER A 6 -9.25 -7.49 -6.21
C SER A 6 -8.23 -7.83 -7.30
N LEU A 7 -7.45 -6.83 -7.74
CA LEU A 7 -6.40 -6.99 -8.76
C LEU A 7 -5.22 -7.83 -8.26
N ASP A 8 -4.78 -7.65 -7.02
CA ASP A 8 -3.75 -8.48 -6.40
C ASP A 8 -4.20 -9.96 -6.34
N LYS A 9 -5.48 -10.21 -6.03
CA LYS A 9 -6.06 -11.56 -6.08
C LYS A 9 -6.09 -12.12 -7.50
N ILE A 10 -6.40 -11.30 -8.49
CA ILE A 10 -6.42 -11.67 -9.91
C ILE A 10 -5.01 -12.06 -10.35
N GLU A 11 -4.00 -11.23 -10.08
CA GLU A 11 -2.62 -11.47 -10.51
C GLU A 11 -2.07 -12.80 -9.97
N ARG A 12 -2.33 -13.11 -8.69
CA ARG A 12 -1.90 -14.38 -8.06
C ARG A 12 -2.57 -15.63 -8.63
N ASN A 13 -3.74 -15.50 -9.25
CA ASN A 13 -4.57 -16.63 -9.68
C ASN A 13 -4.71 -16.75 -11.21
N LEU A 14 -4.33 -15.72 -11.98
CA LEU A 14 -4.51 -15.69 -13.42
C LEU A 14 -3.81 -16.86 -14.14
N SER A 15 -2.58 -17.19 -13.72
CA SER A 15 -1.82 -18.33 -14.27
C SER A 15 -2.43 -19.69 -13.94
N LYS A 16 -3.22 -19.77 -12.86
CA LYS A 16 -3.91 -20.98 -12.40
C LYS A 16 -5.26 -21.18 -13.11
N LEU A 17 -5.85 -20.14 -13.70
CA LEU A 17 -7.04 -20.20 -14.55
C LEU A 17 -6.70 -20.76 -15.94
N ASN A 18 -6.29 -22.03 -15.97
CA ASN A 18 -5.91 -22.72 -17.19
C ASN A 18 -6.58 -24.09 -17.23
N TYR A 19 -7.53 -24.25 -18.14
CA TYR A 19 -8.21 -25.51 -18.40
C TYR A 19 -7.64 -26.13 -19.68
N LYS A 20 -7.14 -27.36 -19.58
CA LYS A 20 -6.68 -28.13 -20.74
C LYS A 20 -7.30 -29.52 -20.68
N SER A 21 -7.91 -29.91 -21.80
CA SER A 21 -8.44 -31.25 -21.98
C SER A 21 -7.98 -31.85 -23.30
N SER A 22 -7.88 -33.17 -23.33
CA SER A 22 -7.56 -33.96 -24.52
C SER A 22 -8.74 -34.83 -24.89
N TYR A 23 -9.03 -34.92 -26.19
CA TYR A 23 -10.02 -35.86 -26.70
C TYR A 23 -9.53 -37.30 -26.51
N VAL A 24 -10.38 -38.15 -25.96
CA VAL A 24 -10.11 -39.58 -25.78
C VAL A 24 -11.22 -40.35 -26.48
N SER A 25 -10.88 -40.99 -27.61
CA SER A 25 -11.80 -41.88 -28.31
C SER A 25 -11.93 -43.19 -27.53
N THR A 26 -13.04 -43.36 -26.84
CA THR A 26 -13.39 -44.64 -26.21
C THR A 26 -14.60 -45.21 -26.94
N GLN A 27 -14.47 -46.43 -27.44
CA GLN A 27 -15.62 -47.16 -28.00
C GLN A 27 -16.62 -47.36 -26.85
N ASN A 28 -17.77 -46.67 -26.92
CA ASN A 28 -18.90 -46.73 -25.98
C ASN A 28 -18.87 -45.83 -24.72
N SER A 29 -18.14 -44.71 -24.70
CA SER A 29 -18.33 -43.69 -23.66
C SER A 29 -18.74 -42.33 -24.23
N GLU A 30 -19.71 -41.69 -23.59
CA GLU A 30 -20.03 -40.28 -23.84
C GLU A 30 -18.95 -39.33 -23.27
N LEU A 31 -18.10 -39.83 -22.35
CA LEU A 31 -16.98 -39.10 -21.75
C LEU A 31 -15.78 -39.13 -22.68
N ASN A 32 -15.79 -38.22 -23.65
CA ASN A 32 -14.81 -38.16 -24.73
C ASN A 32 -13.69 -37.12 -24.50
N TYR A 33 -13.65 -36.47 -23.33
CA TYR A 33 -12.57 -35.57 -22.95
C TYR A 33 -12.02 -35.93 -21.57
N THR A 34 -10.71 -35.89 -21.41
CA THR A 34 -10.04 -35.97 -20.11
C THR A 34 -9.29 -34.68 -19.86
N ALA A 35 -9.49 -34.09 -18.68
CA ALA A 35 -8.79 -32.89 -18.24
C ALA A 35 -7.97 -33.17 -16.98
N LYS A 36 -6.84 -32.48 -16.83
CA LYS A 36 -5.88 -32.64 -15.73
C LYS A 36 -5.61 -31.30 -15.06
N ASN A 37 -4.95 -31.33 -13.89
CA ASN A 37 -4.63 -30.16 -13.08
C ASN A 37 -5.88 -29.40 -12.62
N LEU A 38 -6.97 -30.14 -12.37
CA LEU A 38 -8.27 -29.57 -12.02
C LEU A 38 -8.30 -29.01 -10.60
N VAL A 39 -7.45 -29.48 -9.69
CA VAL A 39 -7.38 -28.95 -8.31
C VAL A 39 -6.89 -27.50 -8.35
N THR A 40 -5.80 -27.22 -9.07
CA THR A 40 -5.24 -25.86 -9.23
C THR A 40 -6.28 -24.88 -9.79
N LEU A 41 -7.07 -25.33 -10.78
CA LEU A 41 -8.15 -24.53 -11.35
C LEU A 41 -9.27 -24.26 -10.33
N LYS A 42 -9.68 -25.28 -9.56
CA LYS A 42 -10.72 -25.14 -8.52
C LYS A 42 -10.29 -24.18 -7.42
N ASP A 43 -9.05 -24.28 -6.97
CA ASP A 43 -8.46 -23.38 -5.97
C ASP A 43 -8.52 -21.92 -6.46
N ALA A 44 -8.10 -21.68 -7.71
CA ALA A 44 -8.16 -20.35 -8.30
C ALA A 44 -9.60 -19.80 -8.39
N VAL A 45 -10.57 -20.63 -8.80
CA VAL A 45 -11.99 -20.25 -8.86
C VAL A 45 -12.56 -19.97 -7.47
N ASN A 46 -12.10 -20.67 -6.42
CA ASN A 46 -12.50 -20.42 -5.04
C ASN A 46 -11.90 -19.12 -4.51
N ASP A 47 -10.60 -18.87 -4.71
CA ASP A 47 -9.92 -17.65 -4.28
C ASP A 47 -10.53 -16.37 -4.88
N LEU A 48 -11.05 -16.49 -6.11
CA LEU A 48 -11.67 -15.41 -6.87
C LEU A 48 -13.17 -15.21 -6.57
N SER A 49 -13.79 -16.05 -5.73
CA SER A 49 -15.25 -16.04 -5.59
C SER A 49 -15.84 -14.83 -4.87
N ASP A 50 -15.00 -14.07 -4.17
CA ASP A 50 -15.40 -12.84 -3.48
C ASP A 50 -15.43 -11.61 -4.39
N ILE A 51 -15.01 -11.74 -5.65
CA ILE A 51 -15.00 -10.65 -6.62
C ILE A 51 -16.37 -10.54 -7.27
N ASP A 52 -17.10 -9.45 -6.97
CA ASP A 52 -18.50 -9.27 -7.38
C ASP A 52 -18.70 -9.30 -8.90
N PHE A 53 -17.82 -8.64 -9.68
CA PHE A 53 -18.03 -8.45 -11.12
C PHE A 53 -17.77 -9.70 -11.98
N ILE A 54 -17.11 -10.73 -11.45
CA ILE A 54 -16.94 -12.04 -12.12
C ILE A 54 -17.81 -13.14 -11.51
N ARG A 55 -18.65 -12.80 -10.53
CA ARG A 55 -19.53 -13.76 -9.84
C ARG A 55 -20.38 -14.61 -10.80
N PRO A 56 -20.92 -14.10 -11.94
CA PRO A 56 -21.68 -14.93 -12.88
C PRO A 56 -20.87 -16.10 -13.46
N GLN A 57 -19.63 -15.85 -13.87
CA GLN A 57 -18.74 -16.86 -14.44
C GLN A 57 -18.28 -17.84 -13.35
N ILE A 58 -17.94 -17.34 -12.15
CA ILE A 58 -17.59 -18.19 -11.00
C ILE A 58 -18.74 -19.13 -10.64
N ASN A 59 -19.97 -18.62 -10.55
CA ASN A 59 -21.15 -19.44 -10.26
C ASN A 59 -21.41 -20.49 -11.36
N THR A 60 -21.17 -20.11 -12.62
CA THR A 60 -21.28 -21.04 -13.76
C THR A 60 -20.28 -22.19 -13.64
N LEU A 61 -19.04 -21.92 -13.22
CA LEU A 61 -18.04 -22.97 -12.99
C LEU A 61 -18.37 -23.81 -11.76
N LYS A 62 -18.73 -23.20 -10.63
CA LYS A 62 -19.08 -23.91 -9.38
C LYS A 62 -20.32 -24.80 -9.50
N SER A 63 -21.24 -24.46 -10.42
CA SER A 63 -22.41 -25.30 -10.74
C SER A 63 -22.16 -26.34 -11.84
N SER A 64 -20.99 -26.33 -12.47
CA SER A 64 -20.65 -27.27 -13.55
C SER A 64 -20.10 -28.61 -13.03
N ALA A 65 -19.91 -29.56 -13.94
CA ALA A 65 -19.31 -30.85 -13.63
C ALA A 65 -17.91 -30.73 -12.98
N LEU A 66 -17.19 -29.64 -13.23
CA LEU A 66 -15.88 -29.36 -12.64
C LEU A 66 -15.89 -29.49 -11.12
N PHE A 67 -16.95 -29.02 -10.45
CA PHE A 67 -17.03 -28.95 -8.99
C PHE A 67 -17.80 -30.11 -8.34
N LYS A 68 -18.20 -31.14 -9.11
CA LYS A 68 -18.88 -32.33 -8.56
C LYS A 68 -17.97 -33.14 -7.62
N ASN A 69 -16.66 -33.09 -7.83
CA ASN A 69 -15.66 -33.74 -7.00
C ASN A 69 -14.37 -32.91 -6.95
N TYR A 70 -13.43 -33.27 -6.06
CA TYR A 70 -12.13 -32.60 -5.94
C TYR A 70 -10.96 -33.39 -6.54
N LYS A 71 -11.22 -34.22 -7.56
CA LYS A 71 -10.16 -34.92 -8.29
C LYS A 71 -9.37 -33.94 -9.14
N ASP A 72 -8.08 -34.25 -9.30
CA ASP A 72 -7.16 -33.48 -10.15
C ASP A 72 -7.22 -33.87 -11.63
N GLU A 73 -7.79 -35.05 -11.92
CA GLU A 73 -8.08 -35.53 -13.26
C GLU A 73 -9.52 -36.05 -13.31
N ASP A 74 -10.25 -35.66 -14.35
CA ASP A 74 -11.62 -36.10 -14.57
C ASP A 74 -11.98 -36.14 -16.05
N ALA A 75 -13.04 -36.87 -16.37
CA ALA A 75 -13.56 -37.03 -17.72
C ALA A 75 -14.91 -36.33 -17.90
N PHE A 76 -15.11 -35.71 -19.06
CA PHE A 76 -16.27 -34.88 -19.36
C PHE A 76 -16.87 -35.25 -20.71
N ILE A 77 -18.19 -35.07 -20.82
CA ILE A 77 -18.85 -35.07 -22.13
C ILE A 77 -18.51 -33.78 -22.89
N SER A 78 -18.64 -33.81 -24.21
CA SER A 78 -18.31 -32.67 -25.09
C SER A 78 -18.96 -31.34 -24.68
N THR A 79 -20.24 -31.36 -24.28
CA THR A 79 -20.98 -30.14 -23.88
C THR A 79 -20.50 -29.56 -22.55
N GLU A 80 -20.23 -30.41 -21.56
CA GLU A 80 -19.66 -30.00 -20.27
C GLU A 80 -18.24 -29.45 -20.47
N ASN A 81 -17.41 -30.17 -21.23
CA ASN A 81 -16.06 -29.74 -21.56
C ASN A 81 -16.04 -28.38 -22.28
N GLY A 82 -16.91 -28.21 -23.28
CA GLY A 82 -17.05 -26.94 -24.02
C GLY A 82 -17.44 -25.78 -23.12
N LYS A 83 -18.42 -25.99 -22.22
CA LYS A 83 -18.89 -24.96 -21.28
C LYS A 83 -17.82 -24.59 -20.25
N ILE A 84 -17.12 -25.56 -19.69
CA ILE A 84 -16.01 -25.30 -18.75
C ILE A 84 -14.92 -24.50 -19.47
N ASN A 85 -14.48 -24.98 -20.65
CA ASN A 85 -13.42 -24.33 -21.41
C ASN A 85 -13.79 -22.88 -21.78
N SER A 86 -14.99 -22.64 -22.32
CA SER A 86 -15.41 -21.29 -22.71
C SER A 86 -15.50 -20.35 -21.52
N THR A 87 -16.00 -20.82 -20.38
CA THR A 87 -16.16 -19.98 -19.17
C THR A 87 -14.80 -19.66 -18.55
N VAL A 88 -13.87 -20.62 -18.51
CA VAL A 88 -12.49 -20.39 -18.04
C VAL A 88 -11.76 -19.41 -18.96
N GLU A 89 -11.91 -19.57 -20.28
CA GLU A 89 -11.30 -18.65 -21.25
C GLU A 89 -11.89 -17.24 -21.18
N GLU A 90 -13.21 -17.10 -21.01
CA GLU A 90 -13.86 -15.80 -20.80
C GLU A 90 -13.32 -15.09 -19.55
N LEU A 91 -13.22 -15.82 -18.42
CA LEU A 91 -12.60 -15.31 -17.20
C LEU A 91 -11.16 -14.89 -17.46
N ARG A 92 -10.36 -15.74 -18.09
CA ARG A 92 -8.94 -15.46 -18.34
C ARG A 92 -8.78 -14.21 -19.21
N ILE A 93 -9.52 -14.10 -20.31
CA ILE A 93 -9.47 -12.95 -21.21
C ILE A 93 -9.92 -11.68 -20.49
N GLY A 94 -11.07 -11.70 -19.81
CA GLY A 94 -11.61 -10.55 -19.10
C GLY A 94 -10.69 -10.06 -17.99
N LEU A 95 -10.15 -10.98 -17.19
CA LEU A 95 -9.22 -10.65 -16.11
C LEU A 95 -7.86 -10.18 -16.64
N THR A 96 -7.35 -10.76 -17.72
CA THR A 96 -6.12 -10.30 -18.38
C THR A 96 -6.30 -8.88 -18.93
N PHE A 97 -7.41 -8.62 -19.60
CA PHE A 97 -7.73 -7.29 -20.11
C PHE A 97 -7.82 -6.27 -18.97
N LEU A 98 -8.51 -6.62 -17.87
CA LEU A 98 -8.63 -5.75 -16.71
C LEU A 98 -7.26 -5.45 -16.08
N LEU A 99 -6.40 -6.47 -15.92
CA LEU A 99 -5.06 -6.31 -15.39
C LEU A 99 -4.20 -5.42 -16.30
N ASN A 100 -4.26 -5.66 -17.61
CA ASN A 100 -3.54 -4.84 -18.60
C ASN A 100 -4.04 -3.40 -18.62
N TYR A 101 -5.36 -3.20 -18.58
CA TYR A 101 -5.96 -1.89 -18.50
C TYR A 101 -5.52 -1.17 -17.24
N TYR A 102 -5.62 -1.82 -16.07
CA TYR A 102 -5.16 -1.25 -14.81
C TYR A 102 -3.67 -0.88 -14.84
N ASN A 103 -2.82 -1.81 -15.28
CA ASN A 103 -1.38 -1.58 -15.41
C ASN A 103 -1.01 -0.51 -16.44
N SER A 104 -1.88 -0.25 -17.42
CA SER A 104 -1.69 0.82 -18.41
C SER A 104 -2.26 2.16 -17.96
N ALA A 105 -3.31 2.15 -17.14
CA ALA A 105 -3.99 3.33 -16.61
C ALA A 105 -3.23 3.90 -15.42
N ILE A 106 -2.56 3.05 -14.63
CA ILE A 106 -1.53 3.46 -13.69
C ILE A 106 -0.25 3.65 -14.49
N THR A 107 0.06 4.90 -14.80
CA THR A 107 1.39 5.30 -15.26
C THR A 107 2.39 5.04 -14.13
N GLY A 108 2.87 3.80 -14.04
CA GLY A 108 3.90 3.41 -13.10
C GLY A 108 5.25 3.93 -13.57
N GLY A 109 5.88 4.70 -12.70
CA GLY A 109 7.22 5.24 -12.90
C GLY A 109 7.91 5.35 -11.56
N ASP A 110 9.23 5.27 -11.56
CA ASP A 110 10.05 5.39 -10.34
C ASP A 110 10.00 6.79 -9.73
N ASN A 111 9.31 7.72 -10.39
CA ASN A 111 9.00 9.07 -9.95
C ASN A 111 7.53 9.24 -9.50
N VAL A 112 6.75 8.17 -9.37
CA VAL A 112 5.32 8.22 -9.01
C VAL A 112 5.09 7.66 -7.62
N ILE A 113 4.23 8.33 -6.85
CA ILE A 113 3.80 7.89 -5.51
C ILE A 113 2.27 7.83 -5.40
N GLU A 114 1.81 6.90 -4.58
CA GLU A 114 0.41 6.67 -4.26
C GLU A 114 0.13 7.13 -2.84
N ILE A 115 -0.94 7.89 -2.68
CA ILE A 115 -1.33 8.47 -1.39
C ILE A 115 -2.76 8.03 -1.09
N LYS A 116 -2.92 7.19 -0.07
CA LYS A 116 -4.22 6.96 0.55
C LYS A 116 -4.52 8.15 1.44
N LEU A 117 -5.59 8.88 1.16
CA LEU A 117 -6.07 9.92 2.08
C LEU A 117 -6.59 9.29 3.38
N PRO A 118 -6.57 10.04 4.50
CA PRO A 118 -7.32 9.67 5.69
C PRO A 118 -8.83 9.72 5.40
N ASP A 119 -9.62 9.11 6.28
CA ASP A 119 -11.08 9.16 6.16
C ASP A 119 -11.55 10.62 6.23
N THR A 120 -12.30 11.06 5.22
CA THR A 120 -12.82 12.43 5.11
C THR A 120 -14.31 12.37 4.77
N ASN A 121 -15.11 13.13 5.51
CA ASN A 121 -16.57 13.11 5.42
C ASN A 121 -17.15 14.45 4.91
N SER A 122 -16.31 15.46 4.67
CA SER A 122 -16.71 16.76 4.16
C SER A 122 -15.66 17.40 3.25
N PHE A 123 -16.09 18.37 2.42
CA PHE A 123 -15.17 19.14 1.58
C PHE A 123 -14.19 19.99 2.39
N ASP A 124 -14.59 20.46 3.57
CA ASP A 124 -13.70 21.21 4.47
C ASP A 124 -12.56 20.31 5.00
N GLU A 125 -12.87 19.07 5.35
CA GLU A 125 -11.85 18.08 5.75
C GLU A 125 -10.94 17.73 4.58
N LEU A 126 -11.49 17.52 3.39
CA LEU A 126 -10.70 17.27 2.19
C LEU A 126 -9.77 18.45 1.88
N SER A 127 -10.25 19.68 1.99
CA SER A 127 -9.44 20.89 1.79
C SER A 127 -8.29 20.98 2.80
N LYS A 128 -8.54 20.64 4.06
CA LYS A 128 -7.49 20.56 5.10
C LYS A 128 -6.47 19.49 4.75
N VAL A 129 -6.90 18.29 4.39
CA VAL A 129 -6.01 17.20 3.98
C VAL A 129 -5.16 17.60 2.78
N SER A 130 -5.73 18.24 1.77
CA SER A 130 -4.97 18.74 0.62
C SER A 130 -3.91 19.77 1.03
N ASN A 131 -4.23 20.68 1.94
CA ASN A 131 -3.27 21.63 2.49
C ASN A 131 -2.18 20.96 3.34
N ASP A 132 -2.51 19.90 4.05
CA ASP A 132 -1.55 19.13 4.84
C ASP A 132 -0.61 18.33 3.92
N LEU A 133 -1.14 17.72 2.84
CA LEU A 133 -0.33 17.07 1.81
C LEU A 133 0.61 18.06 1.10
N LYS A 134 0.15 19.29 0.85
CA LYS A 134 1.00 20.35 0.31
C LYS A 134 2.20 20.65 1.23
N LYS A 135 1.98 20.75 2.55
CA LYS A 135 3.06 20.95 3.53
C LYS A 135 3.96 19.73 3.67
N ALA A 136 3.37 18.53 3.64
CA ALA A 136 4.06 17.27 3.84
C ALA A 136 4.94 16.87 2.65
N ILE A 137 4.50 17.16 1.42
CA ILE A 137 5.09 16.61 0.18
C ILE A 137 5.56 17.73 -0.75
N GLU A 138 4.66 18.63 -1.15
CA GLU A 138 4.94 19.63 -2.18
C GLU A 138 6.02 20.62 -1.74
N PHE A 139 5.91 21.22 -0.54
CA PHE A 139 6.92 22.16 -0.05
C PHE A 139 8.33 21.54 0.08
N PRO A 140 8.52 20.36 0.71
CA PRO A 140 9.84 19.74 0.76
C PRO A 140 10.46 19.48 -0.61
N ILE A 141 9.67 19.05 -1.59
CA ILE A 141 10.17 18.80 -2.95
C ILE A 141 10.61 20.11 -3.59
N LEU A 142 9.77 21.15 -3.56
CA LEU A 142 10.05 22.44 -4.19
C LEU A 142 11.24 23.18 -3.55
N ASP A 143 11.45 23.00 -2.24
CA ASP A 143 12.57 23.60 -1.50
C ASP A 143 13.89 22.82 -1.67
N SER A 144 13.83 21.60 -2.21
CA SER A 144 14.99 20.72 -2.36
C SER A 144 15.68 20.88 -3.71
N ASN A 145 16.90 20.35 -3.84
CA ASN A 145 17.62 20.32 -5.12
C ASN A 145 17.36 19.04 -5.91
N THR A 146 16.27 18.34 -5.62
CA THR A 146 15.89 17.10 -6.30
C THR A 146 15.42 17.33 -7.74
N GLY A 147 15.19 18.60 -8.12
CA GLY A 147 14.60 18.96 -9.43
C GLY A 147 13.16 18.45 -9.61
N GLY A 148 12.52 18.01 -8.52
CA GLY A 148 11.17 17.45 -8.54
C GLY A 148 10.09 18.51 -8.64
N ASN A 149 8.91 18.07 -9.04
CA ASN A 149 7.67 18.84 -9.13
C ASN A 149 6.51 17.95 -8.70
N VAL A 150 5.43 18.51 -8.16
CA VAL A 150 4.25 17.70 -7.81
C VAL A 150 3.15 17.90 -8.83
N GLU A 151 2.69 16.80 -9.42
CA GLU A 151 1.56 16.78 -10.37
C GLU A 151 0.59 15.66 -10.01
N ILE A 152 -0.70 15.97 -9.89
CA ILE A 152 -1.75 14.97 -9.69
C ILE A 152 -2.04 14.31 -11.03
N LEU A 153 -1.75 13.02 -11.16
CA LEU A 153 -1.99 12.26 -12.38
C LEU A 153 -3.43 11.77 -12.45
N THR A 154 -3.91 11.17 -11.36
CA THR A 154 -5.26 10.64 -11.28
C THR A 154 -5.70 10.43 -9.83
N ALA A 155 -7.02 10.33 -9.64
CA ALA A 155 -7.64 9.81 -8.43
C ALA A 155 -8.42 8.55 -8.81
N GLU A 156 -8.17 7.45 -8.10
CA GLU A 156 -8.84 6.18 -8.42
C GLU A 156 -10.36 6.27 -8.17
N ASN A 157 -11.15 5.83 -9.14
CA ASN A 157 -12.60 5.94 -9.07
C ASN A 157 -13.17 4.99 -7.99
N GLY A 158 -13.87 5.55 -7.01
CA GLY A 158 -14.40 4.80 -5.86
C GLY A 158 -13.36 4.48 -4.76
N SER A 159 -12.15 5.03 -4.84
CA SER A 159 -11.09 4.80 -3.87
C SER A 159 -10.56 6.12 -3.28
N ILE A 160 -9.99 6.03 -2.08
CA ILE A 160 -9.42 7.14 -1.30
C ILE A 160 -7.95 7.41 -1.76
N TRP A 161 -7.52 6.82 -2.89
CA TRP A 161 -6.14 6.91 -3.37
C TRP A 161 -5.97 7.98 -4.46
N ILE A 162 -4.96 8.83 -4.26
CA ILE A 162 -4.45 9.77 -5.25
C ILE A 162 -3.10 9.28 -5.75
N ILE A 163 -2.89 9.33 -7.06
CA ILE A 163 -1.62 9.01 -7.70
C ILE A 163 -1.00 10.33 -8.18
N ILE A 164 0.22 10.61 -7.72
CA ILE A 164 0.95 11.84 -8.08
C ILE A 164 2.34 11.52 -8.64
N SER A 165 2.79 12.32 -9.59
CA SER A 165 4.18 12.36 -10.03
C SER A 165 4.95 13.36 -9.18
N VAL A 166 6.17 12.98 -8.77
CA VAL A 166 7.13 13.87 -8.10
C VAL A 166 8.29 14.29 -9.01
N GLY A 167 8.23 13.94 -10.30
CA GLY A 167 9.19 14.33 -11.33
C GLY A 167 10.45 13.46 -11.37
N THR A 168 11.15 13.29 -10.24
CA THR A 168 12.44 12.58 -10.17
C THR A 168 12.48 11.48 -9.10
N ILE A 169 13.37 10.49 -9.29
CA ILE A 169 13.63 9.44 -8.29
C ILE A 169 14.23 10.05 -7.00
N ALA A 170 15.02 11.12 -7.13
CA ALA A 170 15.56 11.85 -5.99
C ALA A 170 14.44 12.44 -5.10
N ALA A 171 13.38 12.99 -5.72
CA ALA A 171 12.21 13.47 -5.00
C ALA A 171 11.46 12.32 -4.31
N VAL A 172 11.32 11.16 -4.95
CA VAL A 172 10.74 9.96 -4.31
C VAL A 172 11.54 9.55 -3.07
N ASN A 173 12.87 9.52 -3.17
CA ASN A 173 13.76 9.19 -2.05
C ASN A 173 13.70 10.21 -0.91
N LEU A 174 13.49 11.50 -1.21
CA LEU A 174 13.22 12.52 -0.21
C LEU A 174 11.91 12.24 0.52
N ILE A 175 10.82 11.97 -0.22
CA ILE A 175 9.52 11.61 0.38
C ILE A 175 9.61 10.33 1.21
N ALA A 176 10.35 9.32 0.75
CA ALA A 176 10.61 8.10 1.51
C ALA A 176 11.29 8.42 2.85
N SER A 177 12.31 9.29 2.85
CA SER A 177 13.02 9.73 4.05
C SER A 177 12.09 10.46 5.02
N ILE A 178 11.21 11.34 4.50
CA ILE A 178 10.19 12.05 5.28
C ILE A 178 9.19 11.07 5.89
N CYS A 179 8.67 10.12 5.12
CA CYS A 179 7.71 9.12 5.59
C CYS A 179 8.32 8.26 6.70
N TRP A 180 9.58 7.85 6.56
CA TRP A 180 10.28 7.06 7.57
C TRP A 180 10.44 7.83 8.87
N ALA A 181 10.97 9.06 8.81
CA ALA A 181 11.13 9.92 9.97
C ALA A 181 9.78 10.24 10.64
N ALA A 182 8.74 10.52 9.84
CA ALA A 182 7.38 10.75 10.32
C ALA A 182 6.80 9.53 11.04
N ALA A 183 7.02 8.32 10.52
CA ALA A 183 6.61 7.09 11.18
C ALA A 183 7.33 6.86 12.54
N VAL A 184 8.62 7.22 12.62
CA VAL A 184 9.37 7.21 13.89
C VAL A 184 8.79 8.23 14.89
N ILE A 185 8.53 9.46 14.44
CA ILE A 185 7.92 10.53 15.24
C ILE A 185 6.55 10.07 15.77
N ARG A 186 5.70 9.52 14.89
CA ARG A 186 4.39 8.99 15.25
C ARG A 186 4.50 7.91 16.33
N LYS A 187 5.41 6.94 16.15
CA LYS A 187 5.65 5.90 17.17
C LYS A 187 6.00 6.52 18.52
N LYS A 188 6.89 7.52 18.54
CA LYS A 188 7.29 8.21 19.78
C LYS A 188 6.15 9.00 20.42
N MET A 189 5.26 9.60 19.62
CA MET A 189 4.04 10.25 20.12
C MET A 189 3.07 9.23 20.74
N ALA A 190 2.88 8.08 20.09
CA ALA A 190 2.03 7.02 20.62
C ALA A 190 2.59 6.44 21.94
N GLU A 191 3.89 6.19 22.01
CA GLU A 191 4.58 5.78 23.26
C GLU A 191 4.36 6.81 24.37
N ALA A 192 4.57 8.10 24.07
CA ALA A 192 4.38 9.20 25.03
C ALA A 192 2.95 9.23 25.59
N ASN A 193 1.93 9.11 24.71
CA ASN A 193 0.52 9.12 25.12
C ASN A 193 0.17 7.92 26.02
N ILE A 194 0.69 6.73 25.72
CA ILE A 194 0.50 5.52 26.55
C ILE A 194 1.13 5.73 27.93
N PHE A 195 2.36 6.24 27.98
CA PHE A 195 3.04 6.53 29.24
C PHE A 195 2.31 7.60 30.06
N GLU A 196 1.79 8.65 29.42
CA GLU A 196 1.00 9.69 30.10
C GLU A 196 -0.28 9.10 30.71
N ALA A 197 -0.99 8.23 30.00
CA ALA A 197 -2.18 7.54 30.51
C ALA A 197 -1.86 6.63 31.71
N HIS A 198 -0.74 5.89 31.65
CA HIS A 198 -0.27 5.10 32.78
C HIS A 198 0.13 5.96 33.98
N ALA A 199 0.85 7.06 33.75
CA ALA A 199 1.27 8.00 34.79
C ALA A 199 0.06 8.62 35.50
N LYS A 200 -1.01 8.95 34.77
CA LYS A 200 -2.30 9.39 35.34
C LYS A 200 -2.97 8.30 36.17
N THR A 201 -2.91 7.04 35.73
CA THR A 201 -3.51 5.90 36.46
C THR A 201 -2.77 5.61 37.77
N LEU A 202 -1.47 5.91 37.84
CA LEU A 202 -0.63 5.69 39.02
C LEU A 202 -0.75 6.80 40.08
N ASP A 203 -1.70 7.74 39.93
CA ASP A 203 -1.87 8.92 40.80
C ASP A 203 -0.56 9.66 41.08
N LEU A 204 0.33 9.72 40.08
CA LEU A 204 1.55 10.51 40.21
C LEU A 204 1.17 11.97 40.48
N LYS A 205 1.83 12.57 41.48
CA LYS A 205 1.62 13.98 41.83
C LYS A 205 1.65 14.85 40.56
N ASN A 206 0.71 15.77 40.44
CA ASN A 206 0.55 16.63 39.24
C ASN A 206 1.88 17.25 38.76
N GLU A 207 2.76 17.69 39.67
CA GLU A 207 4.07 18.25 39.33
C GLU A 207 5.01 17.24 38.63
N ALA A 208 5.02 15.98 39.08
CA ALA A 208 5.84 14.93 38.48
C ALA A 208 5.30 14.54 37.09
N LEU A 209 3.97 14.50 36.95
CA LEU A 209 3.33 14.28 35.66
C LEU A 209 3.65 15.40 34.67
N THR A 210 3.57 16.67 35.09
CA THR A 210 3.91 17.83 34.25
C THR A 210 5.38 17.80 33.81
N ALA A 211 6.31 17.57 34.75
CA ALA A 211 7.74 17.48 34.43
C ALA A 211 8.04 16.36 33.43
N LEU A 212 7.33 15.23 33.54
CA LEU A 212 7.47 14.10 32.63
C LEU A 212 6.95 14.42 31.23
N VAL A 213 5.76 15.01 31.13
CA VAL A 213 5.17 15.45 29.84
C VAL A 213 6.09 16.46 29.15
N ASP A 214 6.66 17.41 29.89
CA ASP A 214 7.57 18.41 29.33
C ASP A 214 8.89 17.78 28.84
N ALA A 215 9.42 16.81 29.58
CA ALA A 215 10.60 16.04 29.16
C ALA A 215 10.33 15.26 27.87
N GLN A 216 9.16 14.61 27.75
CA GLN A 216 8.77 13.89 26.54
C GLN A 216 8.58 14.82 25.34
N LYS A 217 7.93 15.98 25.53
CA LYS A 217 7.79 16.99 24.46
C LYS A 217 9.16 17.49 23.99
N LYS A 218 10.08 17.75 24.91
CA LYS A 218 11.45 18.17 24.57
C LYS A 218 12.21 17.08 23.83
N GLN A 219 12.07 15.82 24.26
CA GLN A 219 12.67 14.68 23.57
C GLN A 219 12.11 14.55 22.14
N LEU A 220 10.79 14.68 21.96
CA LEU A 220 10.16 14.65 20.65
C LEU A 220 10.67 15.78 19.75
N GLN A 221 10.79 17.00 20.27
CA GLN A 221 11.35 18.14 19.54
C GLN A 221 12.80 17.88 19.10
N ASN A 222 13.61 17.28 19.96
CA ASN A 222 15.00 16.93 19.63
C ASN A 222 15.06 15.85 18.53
N ILE A 223 14.16 14.86 18.56
CA ILE A 223 14.06 13.84 17.52
C ILE A 223 13.65 14.50 16.19
N VAL A 224 12.60 15.32 16.19
CA VAL A 224 12.12 16.05 15.01
C VAL A 224 13.24 16.94 14.43
N GLN A 225 14.00 17.62 15.28
CA GLN A 225 15.17 18.40 14.87
C GLN A 225 16.22 17.53 14.20
N ALA A 226 16.64 16.44 14.85
CA ALA A 226 17.70 15.57 14.34
C ALA A 226 17.32 14.91 13.01
N GLU A 227 16.08 14.45 12.87
CA GLU A 227 15.55 13.89 11.63
C GLU A 227 15.52 14.94 10.50
N ALA A 228 15.05 16.16 10.79
CA ALA A 228 15.06 17.24 9.82
C ALA A 228 16.49 17.59 9.37
N GLU A 229 17.45 17.72 10.29
CA GLU A 229 18.85 18.01 9.95
C GLU A 229 19.52 16.91 9.11
N ALA A 230 19.21 15.65 9.38
CA ALA A 230 19.74 14.53 8.62
C ALA A 230 19.19 14.49 7.19
N ILE A 231 17.87 14.67 7.04
CA ILE A 231 17.22 14.72 5.72
C ILE A 231 17.73 15.93 4.94
N ALA A 232 17.80 17.11 5.57
CA ALA A 232 18.36 18.31 4.96
C ALA A 232 19.81 18.08 4.50
N SER A 233 20.60 17.38 5.30
CA SER A 233 21.99 17.09 4.97
C SER A 233 22.19 16.16 3.78
N LYS A 234 21.18 15.35 3.44
CA LYS A 234 21.23 14.39 2.34
C LYS A 234 20.64 14.96 1.05
N HIS A 235 19.62 15.83 1.14
CA HIS A 235 18.78 16.20 0.00
C HIS A 235 18.76 17.70 -0.33
N TYR A 236 19.40 18.57 0.47
CA TYR A 236 19.38 20.02 0.30
C TYR A 236 20.81 20.59 0.32
N ASP A 237 21.10 21.54 -0.58
CA ASP A 237 22.41 22.23 -0.60
C ASP A 237 22.47 23.33 0.46
N ILE A 238 21.33 24.01 0.70
CA ILE A 238 21.22 25.12 1.65
C ILE A 238 20.55 24.59 2.93
N LYS A 239 21.28 24.71 4.05
CA LYS A 239 20.85 24.26 5.38
C LYS A 239 20.53 25.44 6.29
N ASP A 240 19.73 26.37 5.77
CA ASP A 240 19.32 27.52 6.56
C ASP A 240 18.24 27.12 7.58
N PRO A 241 18.09 27.89 8.67
CA PRO A 241 17.09 27.60 9.71
C PRO A 241 15.64 27.56 9.22
N GLU A 242 15.31 28.27 8.13
CA GLU A 242 13.97 28.31 7.55
C GLU A 242 13.65 26.99 6.86
N THR A 243 14.57 26.49 6.03
CA THR A 243 14.46 25.18 5.38
C THR A 243 14.31 24.05 6.40
N ILE A 244 15.11 24.06 7.47
CA ILE A 244 14.97 23.11 8.57
C ILE A 244 13.60 23.27 9.26
N GLY A 245 13.14 24.50 9.48
CA GLY A 245 11.81 24.77 10.05
C GLY A 245 10.67 24.21 9.21
N ARG A 246 10.70 24.40 7.89
CA ARG A 246 9.69 23.86 6.96
C ARG A 246 9.75 22.33 6.89
N LEU A 247 10.94 21.74 6.96
CA LEU A 247 11.09 20.30 6.98
C LEU A 247 10.54 19.67 8.27
N LYS A 248 10.76 20.29 9.44
CA LYS A 248 10.10 19.85 10.68
C LYS A 248 8.59 19.90 10.58
N LEU A 249 8.04 20.97 9.99
CA LEU A 249 6.60 21.09 9.75
C LEU A 249 6.11 19.96 8.84
N SER A 250 6.84 19.64 7.77
CA SER A 250 6.55 18.50 6.90
C SER A 250 6.56 17.17 7.67
N LEU A 251 7.58 16.91 8.48
CA LEU A 251 7.69 15.68 9.27
C LEU A 251 6.52 15.51 10.25
N GLN A 252 6.17 16.59 10.97
CA GLN A 252 5.05 16.57 11.92
C GLN A 252 3.70 16.42 11.21
N THR A 253 3.50 17.13 10.10
CA THR A 253 2.27 17.04 9.29
C THR A 253 2.12 15.64 8.70
N THR A 254 3.21 15.04 8.21
CA THR A 254 3.21 13.66 7.71
C THR A 254 2.90 12.68 8.83
N ALA A 255 3.46 12.86 10.03
CA ALA A 255 3.18 11.99 11.18
C ALA A 255 1.70 12.04 11.57
N ASP A 256 1.08 13.23 11.59
CA ASP A 256 -0.36 13.40 11.83
C ASP A 256 -1.22 12.71 10.75
N LEU A 257 -0.88 12.90 9.47
CA LEU A 257 -1.57 12.25 8.37
C LEU A 257 -1.53 10.72 8.50
N ILE A 258 -0.36 10.15 8.81
CA ILE A 258 -0.20 8.70 9.03
C ILE A 258 -1.04 8.24 10.24
N ASP A 259 -1.09 9.03 11.31
CA ASP A 259 -1.90 8.69 12.48
C ASP A 259 -3.40 8.67 12.17
N ARG A 260 -3.86 9.59 11.32
CA ARG A 260 -5.23 9.66 10.79
C ARG A 260 -5.55 8.59 9.72
N GLY A 261 -4.59 7.71 9.41
CA GLY A 261 -4.79 6.57 8.51
C GLY A 261 -4.33 6.78 7.07
N ALA A 262 -3.63 7.88 6.77
CA ALA A 262 -3.01 8.09 5.47
C ALA A 262 -1.87 7.08 5.24
N LYS A 263 -1.64 6.73 3.97
CA LYS A 263 -0.51 5.89 3.56
C LYS A 263 0.14 6.50 2.32
N ILE A 264 1.45 6.66 2.34
CA ILE A 264 2.24 7.14 1.20
C ILE A 264 3.15 6.00 0.78
N LEU A 265 2.99 5.53 -0.46
CA LEU A 265 3.71 4.38 -1.02
C LEU A 265 4.32 4.76 -2.38
N PRO A 266 5.45 4.15 -2.76
CA PRO A 266 5.94 4.30 -4.12
C PRO A 266 5.08 3.46 -5.08
N ASN A 267 4.92 3.93 -6.31
CA ASN A 267 4.36 3.14 -7.40
C ASN A 267 5.45 2.33 -8.15
N SER A 268 6.71 2.45 -7.72
CA SER A 268 7.83 1.72 -8.31
C SER A 268 7.75 0.21 -8.09
N LYS A 269 8.29 -0.56 -9.04
CA LYS A 269 8.52 -2.01 -8.93
C LYS A 269 9.91 -2.35 -8.38
N GLU A 270 10.78 -1.36 -8.23
CA GLU A 270 12.14 -1.57 -7.74
C GLU A 270 12.14 -1.80 -6.22
N GLU A 271 12.70 -2.93 -5.79
CA GLU A 271 12.74 -3.30 -4.37
C GLU A 271 13.46 -2.26 -3.50
N GLU A 272 14.47 -1.58 -4.03
CA GLU A 272 15.23 -0.57 -3.29
C GLU A 272 14.35 0.63 -2.95
N ILE A 273 13.56 1.11 -3.92
CA ILE A 273 12.62 2.22 -3.72
C ILE A 273 11.50 1.79 -2.75
N ILE A 274 10.96 0.58 -2.91
CA ILE A 274 9.91 0.05 -2.00
C ILE A 274 10.42 -0.02 -0.56
N LYS A 275 11.63 -0.55 -0.33
CA LYS A 275 12.22 -0.69 1.01
C LYS A 275 12.59 0.64 1.67
N ALA A 276 12.69 1.73 0.90
CA ALA A 276 12.94 3.06 1.44
C ALA A 276 11.72 3.64 2.19
N PHE A 277 10.51 3.13 1.93
CA PHE A 277 9.29 3.55 2.62
C PHE A 277 9.02 2.69 3.86
N PRO A 278 8.36 3.25 4.88
CA PRO A 278 8.01 2.50 6.08
C PRO A 278 6.95 1.42 5.80
N ASP A 279 7.06 0.26 6.46
CA ASP A 279 6.00 -0.74 6.48
C ASP A 279 4.87 -0.28 7.42
N TYR A 280 3.80 0.26 6.83
CA TYR A 280 2.62 0.75 7.56
C TYR A 280 1.91 -0.33 8.39
N SER A 281 2.18 -1.61 8.16
CA SER A 281 1.64 -2.72 8.95
C SER A 281 2.48 -3.00 10.21
N LYS A 282 3.71 -2.48 10.28
CA LYS A 282 4.69 -2.73 11.35
C LYS A 282 5.25 -1.45 11.98
N LEU A 283 4.46 -0.38 11.99
CA LEU A 283 4.89 0.92 12.51
C LEU A 283 5.35 0.89 13.98
N ALA A 284 4.84 -0.04 14.80
CA ALA A 284 5.31 -0.22 16.17
C ALA A 284 6.78 -0.66 16.27
N LEU A 285 7.32 -1.31 15.24
CA LEU A 285 8.69 -1.83 15.20
C LEU A 285 9.67 -0.88 14.50
N ILE A 286 9.21 0.29 14.03
CA ILE A 286 10.09 1.19 13.28
C ILE A 286 11.19 1.78 14.18
N GLU A 287 12.40 1.86 13.62
CA GLU A 287 13.57 2.46 14.25
C GLU A 287 14.04 3.66 13.44
N SER A 288 14.66 4.63 14.12
CA SER A 288 15.26 5.79 13.46
C SER A 288 16.41 5.34 12.57
N SER A 289 16.46 5.88 11.36
CA SER A 289 17.59 5.71 10.44
C SER A 289 18.86 6.44 10.91
N ILE A 290 18.76 7.28 11.95
CA ILE A 290 19.88 8.02 12.51
C ILE A 290 20.40 7.25 13.73
N LYS A 291 21.71 7.01 13.77
CA LYS A 291 22.37 6.53 14.99
C LYS A 291 22.15 7.55 16.11
N GLN A 292 21.29 7.22 17.07
CA GLN A 292 21.13 8.04 18.26
C GLN A 292 22.48 8.11 18.99
N ILE A 293 22.93 9.32 19.30
CA ILE A 293 24.10 9.49 20.16
C ILE A 293 23.69 8.96 21.53
N THR A 294 24.15 7.75 21.88
CA THR A 294 24.13 7.25 23.25
C THR A 294 24.83 8.28 24.12
N ALA A 295 24.09 8.95 25.00
CA ALA A 295 24.67 9.74 26.07
C ALA A 295 25.68 8.85 26.80
N GLY A 296 26.95 9.28 26.81
CA GLY A 296 28.09 8.44 27.10
C GLY A 296 28.03 7.77 28.47
N ASN A 297 28.53 6.53 28.51
CA ASN A 297 29.11 5.96 29.71
C ASN A 297 30.23 6.90 30.18
N LYS A 298 30.00 7.60 31.28
CA LYS A 298 31.03 8.03 32.22
C LYS A 298 30.75 7.36 33.55
#